data_AF-A0A7W4NRT9-F1
#
_entry.id   AF-A0A7W4NRT9-F1
#
_cell.length_a   1.000
_cell.length_b   1.000
_cell.length_c   1.000
_cell.angle_alpha   90.00
_cell.angle_beta   90.00
_cell.angle_gamma   90.00
#
_symmetry.space_group_name_H-M   'P 1'
#
loop_
_entity.id
_entity.type
_entity.pdbx_description
1 polymer ?
#
loop_
_entity_poly.entity_id
_entity_poly.type
_entity_poly.pdbx_seq_one_letter_code
_entity_poly.pdbx_strand_id
1 'polypeptide(L)'
;MTDIATVDDLMAELSANGGNADVVLATRALADATGIASEWCGQDLTALDPIPGTVHRVVLSMAAAIYHAMGRDPAIVQEDVEGVGGSRFGTATFADLLPLLAPWCKPCFA
;
A
#
# COMPACT_ATOMS: atom_id res chain seq x y z
N MET A 1 -2.63 -18.72 6.09
CA MET A 1 -2.06 -17.37 5.90
C MET A 1 -3.01 -16.43 6.60
N THR A 2 -2.51 -15.68 7.58
CA THR A 2 -3.28 -14.60 8.18
C THR A 2 -3.01 -13.38 7.32
N ASP A 3 -4.00 -12.93 6.57
CA ASP A 3 -3.82 -11.76 5.72
C ASP A 3 -3.72 -10.51 6.61
N ILE A 4 -2.67 -9.70 6.41
CA ILE A 4 -2.47 -8.45 7.17
C ILE A 4 -3.65 -7.50 6.96
N ALA A 5 -4.11 -7.41 5.72
CA ALA A 5 -5.26 -6.66 5.24
C ALA A 5 -6.00 -7.52 4.21
N THR A 6 -7.31 -7.33 4.04
CA THR A 6 -8.08 -8.08 3.04
C THR A 6 -8.29 -7.28 1.76
N VAL A 7 -8.57 -7.97 0.66
CA VAL A 7 -8.97 -7.31 -0.59
C VAL A 7 -10.28 -6.54 -0.40
N ASP A 8 -11.19 -7.03 0.43
CA ASP A 8 -12.45 -6.33 0.74
C ASP A 8 -12.21 -4.99 1.45
N ASP A 9 -11.25 -4.92 2.38
CA ASP A 9 -10.85 -3.66 3.04
C ASP A 9 -10.35 -2.63 2.02
N LEU A 10 -9.49 -3.09 1.10
CA LEU A 10 -8.92 -2.24 0.05
C LEU A 10 -9.99 -1.79 -0.95
N MET A 11 -10.89 -2.69 -1.34
CA MET A 11 -12.01 -2.39 -2.23
C MET A 11 -12.98 -1.39 -1.59
N ALA A 12 -13.25 -1.51 -0.28
CA ALA A 12 -14.05 -0.55 0.46
C ALA A 12 -13.39 0.84 0.43
N GLU A 13 -12.08 0.93 0.68
CA GLU A 13 -11.31 2.19 0.63
C GLU A 13 -11.30 2.82 -0.77
N LEU A 14 -11.10 2.01 -1.81
CA LEU A 14 -11.10 2.48 -3.20
C LEU A 14 -12.49 2.90 -3.67
N SER A 15 -13.55 2.18 -3.26
CA SER A 15 -14.94 2.51 -3.60
C SER A 15 -15.41 3.80 -2.94
N ALA A 16 -14.94 4.10 -1.72
CA ALA A 16 -15.21 5.37 -1.05
C ALA A 16 -14.66 6.58 -1.83
N ASN A 17 -13.63 6.36 -2.64
CA ASN A 17 -13.02 7.36 -3.53
C ASN A 17 -13.66 7.42 -4.93
N GLY A 18 -14.79 6.73 -5.17
CA GLY A 18 -15.62 6.88 -6.36
C GLY A 18 -15.17 6.10 -7.60
N GLY A 19 -14.20 5.19 -7.47
CA GLY A 19 -13.71 4.35 -8.57
C GLY A 19 -14.37 2.99 -8.66
N ASN A 20 -14.55 2.46 -9.88
CA ASN A 20 -14.78 1.03 -10.10
C ASN A 20 -13.44 0.30 -9.90
N ALA A 21 -13.19 -0.15 -8.68
CA ALA A 21 -11.96 -0.84 -8.36
C ALA A 21 -11.90 -2.23 -9.03
N ASP A 22 -10.77 -2.56 -9.63
CA ASP A 22 -10.51 -3.88 -10.20
C ASP A 22 -9.94 -4.79 -9.12
N VAL A 23 -10.68 -5.85 -8.79
CA VAL A 23 -10.32 -6.83 -7.75
C VAL A 23 -8.97 -7.50 -8.05
N VAL A 24 -8.64 -7.75 -9.32
CA VAL A 24 -7.38 -8.37 -9.73
C VAL A 24 -6.22 -7.40 -9.49
N LEU A 25 -6.38 -6.13 -9.85
CA LEU A 25 -5.38 -5.10 -9.57
C LEU A 25 -5.24 -4.84 -8.07
N ALA A 26 -6.34 -4.79 -7.32
CA ALA A 26 -6.35 -4.63 -5.87
C ALA A 26 -5.62 -5.79 -5.17
N THR A 27 -5.88 -7.03 -5.61
CA THR A 27 -5.20 -8.23 -5.08
C THR A 27 -3.69 -8.16 -5.32
N ARG A 28 -3.26 -7.75 -6.51
CA ARG A 28 -1.82 -7.59 -6.83
C ARG A 28 -1.18 -6.48 -5.99
N ALA A 29 -1.84 -5.33 -5.90
CA ALA A 29 -1.34 -4.21 -5.12
C ALA A 29 -1.17 -4.55 -3.63
N LEU A 30 -2.09 -5.35 -3.07
CA LEU A 30 -2.03 -5.84 -1.69
C LEU A 30 -0.86 -6.83 -1.48
N ALA A 31 -0.65 -7.74 -2.42
CA ALA A 31 0.47 -8.68 -2.38
C ALA A 31 1.81 -7.95 -2.44
N ASP A 32 1.93 -6.98 -3.34
CA ASP A 32 3.14 -6.15 -3.49
C ASP A 32 3.38 -5.30 -2.23
N ALA A 33 2.34 -4.67 -1.67
CA ALA A 33 2.45 -3.91 -0.42
C ALA A 33 2.95 -4.76 0.75
N THR A 34 2.40 -5.98 0.88
CA THR A 34 2.79 -6.93 1.94
C THR A 34 4.23 -7.41 1.75
N GLY A 35 4.63 -7.69 0.51
CA GLY A 35 5.99 -8.06 0.15
C GLY A 35 6.99 -6.96 0.52
N ILE A 36 6.76 -5.72 0.06
CA ILE A 36 7.62 -4.57 0.36
C ILE A 36 7.72 -4.33 1.87
N ALA A 37 6.60 -4.38 2.60
CA ALA A 37 6.59 -4.17 4.04
C ALA A 37 7.38 -5.25 4.79
N SER A 38 7.26 -6.51 4.36
CA SER A 38 7.98 -7.65 4.95
C SER A 38 9.47 -7.62 4.63
N GLU A 39 9.83 -7.28 3.39
CA GLU A 39 11.21 -7.09 2.95
C GLU A 39 11.88 -5.95 3.71
N TRP A 40 11.20 -4.81 3.85
CA TRP A 40 11.70 -3.66 4.62
C TRP A 40 11.94 -4.02 6.09
N CYS A 41 11.04 -4.82 6.68
CA CYS A 41 11.19 -5.27 8.04
C CYS A 41 12.17 -6.43 8.26
N GLY A 42 12.70 -7.03 7.19
CA GLY A 42 13.55 -8.22 7.25
C GLY A 42 12.85 -9.44 7.86
N GLN A 43 11.51 -9.45 7.90
CA GLN A 43 10.71 -10.57 8.37
C GLN A 43 9.31 -10.57 7.77
N ASP A 44 8.70 -11.74 7.74
CA ASP A 44 7.32 -11.89 7.34
C ASP A 44 6.37 -11.25 8.37
N LEU A 45 5.72 -10.15 7.99
CA LEU A 45 4.77 -9.44 8.84
C LEU A 45 3.44 -10.20 8.98
N THR A 46 3.14 -11.15 8.09
CA THR A 46 1.94 -12.01 8.20
C THR A 46 2.07 -13.03 9.33
N ALA A 47 3.31 -13.26 9.81
CA ALA A 47 3.61 -14.12 10.94
C ALA A 47 3.44 -13.43 12.30
N LEU A 48 3.10 -12.14 12.35
CA LEU A 48 2.78 -11.44 13.59
C LEU A 48 1.42 -11.92 14.12
N ASP A 49 1.38 -12.40 15.37
CA ASP A 49 0.15 -12.80 16.04
C ASP A 49 0.07 -12.17 17.45
N PRO A 50 -0.88 -11.25 17.70
CA PRO A 50 -1.85 -10.68 16.76
C PRO A 50 -1.22 -9.66 15.80
N ILE A 51 -1.81 -9.50 14.61
CA ILE A 51 -1.41 -8.45 13.66
C ILE A 51 -1.73 -7.07 14.24
N PRO A 52 -0.73 -6.18 14.42
CA PRO A 52 -0.98 -4.85 14.95
C PRO A 52 -1.84 -4.01 13.99
N GLY A 53 -2.81 -3.27 14.52
CA GLY A 53 -3.66 -2.39 13.70
C GLY A 53 -2.88 -1.31 12.93
N THR A 54 -1.69 -0.92 13.40
CA THR A 54 -0.78 -0.03 12.66
C THR A 54 -0.18 -0.72 11.44
N VAL A 55 0.22 -1.99 11.56
CA VAL A 55 0.75 -2.79 10.43
C VAL A 55 -0.35 -2.97 9.37
N HIS A 56 -1.56 -3.31 9.80
CA HIS A 56 -2.75 -3.37 8.94
C HIS A 56 -2.96 -2.06 8.17
N ARG A 57 -3.03 -0.93 8.87
CA ARG A 57 -3.25 0.39 8.26
C ARG A 57 -2.14 0.77 7.28
N VAL A 58 -0.88 0.55 7.64
CA VAL A 58 0.25 0.88 6.77
C VAL A 58 0.21 0.06 5.49
N VAL A 59 0.05 -1.27 5.60
CA VAL A 59 -0.02 -2.15 4.41
C VAL A 59 -1.22 -1.79 3.53
N LEU A 60 -2.37 -1.46 4.13
CA LEU A 60 -3.56 -1.05 3.39
C LEU A 60 -3.32 0.28 2.63
N SER A 61 -2.76 1.30 3.28
CA SER A 61 -2.42 2.57 2.64
C SER A 61 -1.34 2.42 1.55
N MET A 62 -0.38 1.52 1.75
CA MET A 62 0.61 1.16 0.72
C MET A 62 -0.08 0.50 -0.48
N ALA A 63 -0.98 -0.44 -0.25
CA ALA A 63 -1.72 -1.12 -1.32
C ALA A 63 -2.58 -0.15 -2.13
N ALA A 64 -3.25 0.80 -1.49
CA ALA A 64 -4.00 1.85 -2.17
C ALA A 64 -3.09 2.72 -3.07
N ALA A 65 -1.92 3.12 -2.57
CA ALA A 65 -0.95 3.88 -3.35
C ALA A 65 -0.42 3.10 -4.56
N ILE A 66 -0.09 1.82 -4.38
CA ILE A 66 0.36 0.91 -5.45
C ILE A 66 -0.75 0.72 -6.48
N TYR A 67 -2.00 0.49 -6.04
CA TYR A 67 -3.15 0.34 -6.92
C TYR A 67 -3.33 1.56 -7.83
N HIS A 68 -3.29 2.77 -7.26
CA HIS A 68 -3.38 4.00 -8.04
C HIS A 68 -2.20 4.20 -9.00
N ALA A 69 -0.99 3.78 -8.60
CA ALA A 69 0.18 3.80 -9.48
C ALA A 69 0.04 2.81 -10.64
N MET A 70 -0.50 1.60 -10.41
CA MET A 70 -0.76 0.59 -11.45
C MET A 70 -1.87 1.00 -12.42
N GLY A 71 -2.90 1.70 -11.94
CA GLY A 71 -4.02 2.18 -12.74
C GLY A 71 -3.73 3.45 -13.55
N ARG A 72 -2.62 4.15 -13.27
CA ARG A 72 -2.10 5.21 -14.13
C ARG A 72 -1.42 4.57 -15.33
N ASP A 73 -2.11 4.60 -16.47
CA ASP A 73 -1.59 4.18 -17.77
C ASP A 73 -0.20 4.81 -18.02
N PRO A 74 0.85 4.01 -18.31
CA PRO A 74 2.21 4.53 -18.57
C PRO A 74 2.28 5.47 -19.79
N ALA A 75 1.21 5.61 -20.58
CA ALA A 75 1.10 6.59 -21.67
C ALA A 75 0.75 8.02 -21.20
N ILE A 76 0.30 8.22 -19.96
CA ILE A 76 -0.06 9.54 -19.44
C ILE A 76 1.20 10.21 -18.88
N VAL A 77 1.86 10.97 -19.75
CA VAL A 77 2.94 11.89 -19.37
C VAL A 77 2.37 13.03 -18.53
N GLN A 78 3.22 13.56 -17.66
CA GLN A 78 2.93 14.53 -16.59
C GLN A 78 2.14 15.79 -16.98
N GLU A 79 1.95 16.04 -18.28
CA GLU A 79 1.30 17.24 -18.84
C GLU A 79 -0.22 17.12 -19.04
N ASP A 80 -0.82 15.92 -19.03
CA ASP A 80 -2.28 15.73 -19.24
C ASP A 80 -3.15 15.94 -17.97
N VAL A 81 -2.58 16.48 -16.90
CA VAL A 81 -3.27 16.76 -15.62
C VAL A 81 -3.34 18.25 -15.30
N GLU A 82 -3.54 19.11 -16.30
CA GLU A 82 -3.97 20.50 -16.08
C GLU A 82 -5.47 20.54 -15.72
N GLY A 83 -5.80 20.29 -14.45
CA GLY A 83 -7.17 20.44 -13.96
C GLY A 83 -7.52 19.60 -12.74
N VAL A 84 -6.77 18.54 -12.48
CA VAL A 84 -6.70 17.93 -11.15
C VAL A 84 -5.59 18.67 -10.44
N GLY A 85 -5.95 19.56 -9.51
CA GLY A 85 -4.99 20.35 -8.75
C GLY A 85 -3.79 19.51 -8.35
N GLY A 86 -2.60 20.12 -8.42
CA GLY A 86 -1.31 19.54 -8.05
C GLY A 86 -1.19 19.10 -6.59
N SER A 87 -2.13 18.31 -6.08
CA SER A 87 -1.83 17.12 -5.30
C SER A 87 -0.92 16.28 -6.20
N ARG A 88 0.40 16.42 -6.18
CA ARG A 88 1.18 15.84 -5.08
C ARG A 88 0.43 14.71 -4.36
N PHE A 89 -0.08 13.74 -5.13
CA PHE A 89 0.19 12.33 -4.84
C PHE A 89 1.70 12.14 -5.11
N GLY A 90 2.60 12.81 -4.40
CA GLY A 90 2.75 12.59 -2.98
C GLY A 90 3.94 11.68 -2.88
N THR A 91 5.11 12.21 -3.22
CA THR A 91 6.39 11.76 -2.67
C THR A 91 6.52 12.13 -1.20
N ALA A 92 5.40 12.39 -0.51
CA ALA A 92 5.13 11.68 0.74
C ALA A 92 4.73 10.23 0.40
N THR A 93 5.67 9.55 -0.25
CA THR A 93 5.56 8.24 -0.90
C THR A 93 5.30 7.21 0.18
N PHE A 94 4.71 6.06 -0.12
CA PHE A 94 4.61 4.94 0.84
C PHE A 94 5.90 4.68 1.67
N ALA A 95 7.07 5.06 1.15
CA ALA A 95 8.34 5.17 1.87
C ALA A 95 8.29 5.91 3.21
N ASP A 96 7.44 6.92 3.37
CA ASP A 96 7.24 7.66 4.64
C ASP A 96 6.42 6.86 5.65
N LEU A 97 5.65 5.87 5.19
CA LEU A 97 4.90 4.95 6.04
C LEU A 97 5.75 3.78 6.53
N LEU A 98 6.81 3.42 5.79
CA LEU A 98 7.72 2.32 6.15
C LEU A 98 8.33 2.51 7.56
N PRO A 99 8.86 3.68 7.96
CA PRO A 99 9.36 3.91 9.31
C PRO A 99 8.36 3.59 10.43
N LEU A 100 7.05 3.67 10.16
CA LEU A 100 6.03 3.32 11.15
C LEU A 100 6.02 1.82 11.46
N LEU A 101 6.53 0.98 10.56
CA LEU A 101 6.67 -0.46 10.77
C LEU A 101 7.88 -0.84 11.64
N ALA A 102 8.81 0.11 11.88
CA ALA A 102 10.08 -0.15 12.59
C ALA A 102 9.94 -0.95 13.91
N PRO A 103 8.92 -0.70 14.77
CA PRO A 103 8.75 -1.43 16.02
C PRO A 103 8.50 -2.94 15.83
N TRP A 104 8.03 -3.34 14.66
CA TRP A 104 7.73 -4.73 14.29
C TRP A 104 8.70 -5.30 13.29
N CYS A 105 9.79 -4.61 12.98
CA CYS A 105 10.84 -5.17 12.16
C CYS A 105 11.82 -5.94 13.02
N LYS A 106 12.52 -6.90 12.41
CA LYS A 106 13.66 -7.50 13.10
C LYS A 106 14.70 -6.39 13.34
N PRO A 107 15.29 -6.29 14.54
CA PRO A 107 16.44 -5.44 14.72
C PRO A 107 17.50 -5.90 13.70
N CYS A 108 17.94 -4.99 12.83
CA CYS A 108 19.13 -5.21 12.02
C CYS A 108 20.29 -5.40 12.99
N PHE A 109 20.56 -6.64 13.40
CA PHE A 109 21.82 -7.00 14.01
C PHE A 109 22.85 -7.07 12.88
N ALA A 110 23.85 -6.18 12.98
CA ALA A 110 25.05 -6.02 12.15
C ALA A 110 24.95 -4.98 11.03
#